data_AF-A0A6L7Y4Z1-F1
#
_entry.id   AF-A0A6L7Y4Z1-F1
#
_cell.length_a   1.000
_cell.length_b   1.000
_cell.length_c   1.000
_cell.angle_alpha   90.00
_cell.angle_beta   90.00
_cell.angle_gamma   90.00
#
_symmetry.space_group_name_H-M   'P 1'
#
loop_
_entity.id
_entity.type
_entity.pdbx_description
1 polymer ?
#
loop_
_entity_poly.entity_id
_entity_poly.type
_entity_poly.pdbx_seq_one_letter_code
_entity_poly.pdbx_strand_id
1 'polypeptide(L)'
;HGFGSQCIVVAVDAKRRDADDPSAGWEVYTHGGRTPTGIDAIAWAREAVERGAGELLVTSMDRDGHQTGYDLELLRAIREAATAPVIASGGAGTPDHLYEALTTGGADAVLAASIFHFGTYDIAALKQYLADRGVPMRLDAAHAVEDLEGTTS
;
A
#
# COMPACT_ATOMS: atom_id res chain seq x y z
N HIS A 1 -18.13 21.52 15.86
CA HIS A 1 -17.66 20.17 16.24
C HIS A 1 -17.15 19.49 14.97
N GLY A 2 -15.82 19.38 14.81
CA GLY A 2 -15.20 18.74 13.65
C GLY A 2 -14.87 17.28 13.93
N PHE A 3 -14.93 16.43 12.91
CA PHE A 3 -14.47 15.05 12.98
C PHE A 3 -12.95 15.04 13.28
N GLY A 4 -12.49 14.16 14.17
CA GLY A 4 -11.05 14.05 14.48
C GLY A 4 -10.26 13.60 13.25
N SER A 5 -8.96 13.90 13.21
CA SER A 5 -8.07 13.64 12.07
C SER A 5 -8.09 12.17 11.62
N GLN A 6 -8.37 11.23 12.51
CA GLN A 6 -8.51 9.80 12.19
C GLN A 6 -9.61 9.46 11.15
N CYS A 7 -10.47 10.42 10.78
CA CYS A 7 -11.53 10.22 9.79
C CYS A 7 -11.16 10.69 8.37
N ILE A 8 -9.94 11.22 8.16
CA ILE A 8 -9.54 11.79 6.87
C ILE A 8 -8.39 10.96 6.28
N VAL A 9 -8.68 10.28 5.17
CA VAL A 9 -7.67 9.63 4.32
C VAL A 9 -7.39 10.53 3.13
N VAL A 10 -6.11 10.85 2.88
CA VAL A 10 -5.69 11.59 1.68
C VAL A 10 -5.09 10.62 0.68
N ALA A 11 -5.65 10.58 -0.52
CA ALA A 11 -5.06 9.87 -1.65
C ALA A 11 -3.93 10.71 -2.26
N VAL A 12 -2.77 10.08 -2.44
CA VAL A 12 -1.58 10.65 -3.06
C VAL A 12 -1.26 9.81 -4.30
N ASP A 13 -1.66 10.29 -5.47
CA ASP A 13 -1.26 9.71 -6.74
C ASP A 13 0.08 10.35 -7.14
N ALA A 14 1.14 9.55 -7.15
CA ALA A 14 2.49 10.02 -7.38
C ALA A 14 3.11 9.33 -8.60
N LYS A 15 3.86 10.09 -9.40
CA LYS A 15 4.61 9.57 -10.56
C LYS A 15 6.04 10.10 -10.52
N ARG A 16 7.02 9.28 -10.89
CA ARG A 16 8.40 9.74 -11.04
C ARG A 16 8.49 10.86 -12.08
N ARG A 17 9.25 11.90 -11.72
CA ARG A 17 9.51 13.03 -12.63
C ARG A 17 10.41 12.62 -13.80
N ASP A 18 11.34 11.72 -13.52
CA ASP A 18 12.24 11.13 -14.49
C ASP A 18 12.42 9.64 -14.16
N ALA A 19 12.27 8.78 -15.17
CA ALA A 19 12.43 7.34 -15.00
C ALA A 19 13.92 6.93 -15.01
N ASP A 20 14.78 7.75 -15.62
CA ASP A 20 16.21 7.50 -15.78
C ASP A 20 17.05 8.17 -14.67
N ASP A 21 16.46 9.10 -13.92
CA ASP A 21 17.07 9.76 -12.77
C ASP A 21 16.30 9.48 -11.46
N PRO A 22 16.75 8.52 -10.64
CA PRO A 22 16.14 8.22 -9.35
C PRO A 22 16.13 9.41 -8.37
N SER A 23 16.99 10.42 -8.56
CA SER A 23 17.05 11.61 -7.70
C SER A 23 16.03 12.69 -8.07
N ALA A 24 15.37 12.56 -9.22
CA ALA A 24 14.37 13.53 -9.69
C ALA A 24 13.10 13.55 -8.82
N GLY A 25 12.88 12.51 -8.01
CA GLY A 25 11.75 12.41 -7.10
C GLY A 25 10.42 12.16 -7.81
N TRP A 26 9.33 12.46 -7.10
CA TRP A 26 7.96 12.18 -7.57
C TRP A 26 7.12 13.45 -7.55
N GLU A 27 6.22 13.55 -8.51
CA GLU A 27 5.23 14.60 -8.61
C GLU A 27 3.83 14.08 -8.31
N VAL A 28 3.03 14.89 -7.63
CA VAL A 28 1.61 14.62 -7.39
C VAL A 28 0.80 14.85 -8.65
N TYR A 29 -0.11 13.92 -8.93
CA TYR A 29 -1.09 14.03 -10.00
C TYR A 29 -2.51 14.12 -9.45
N THR A 30 -3.39 14.74 -10.23
CA THR A 30 -4.82 14.86 -9.91
C THR A 30 -5.69 14.41 -11.08
N HIS A 31 -7.01 14.46 -10.88
CA HIS A 31 -8.01 14.08 -11.88
C HIS A 31 -7.87 12.62 -12.36
N GLY A 32 -7.50 11.73 -11.44
CA GLY A 32 -7.21 10.32 -11.72
C GLY A 32 -5.92 10.17 -12.52
N GLY A 33 -4.84 10.80 -12.07
CA GLY A 33 -3.53 10.66 -12.68
C GLY A 33 -3.28 11.41 -13.99
N ARG A 34 -4.21 12.27 -14.42
CA ARG A 34 -4.14 12.92 -15.75
C ARG A 34 -3.47 14.30 -15.72
N THR A 35 -3.46 14.95 -14.57
CA THR A 35 -3.00 16.34 -14.46
C THR A 35 -1.82 16.44 -13.51
N PRO A 36 -0.59 16.69 -14.02
CA PRO A 36 0.56 17.02 -13.18
C PRO A 36 0.31 18.33 -12.43
N THR A 37 0.77 18.42 -11.18
CA THR A 37 0.53 19.58 -10.31
C THR A 37 1.75 20.47 -10.11
N GLY A 38 2.94 20.00 -10.48
CA GLY A 38 4.24 20.56 -10.13
C GLY A 38 4.66 20.34 -8.67
N ILE A 39 3.82 19.71 -7.86
CA ILE A 39 4.04 19.54 -6.42
C ILE A 39 4.84 18.26 -6.16
N ASP A 40 5.86 18.35 -5.31
CA ASP A 40 6.62 17.17 -4.85
C ASP A 40 5.75 16.26 -3.96
N ALA A 41 5.75 14.95 -4.23
CA ALA A 41 4.88 14.01 -3.54
C ALA A 41 5.21 13.84 -2.05
N ILE A 42 6.50 13.91 -1.68
CA ILE A 42 6.95 13.76 -0.29
C ILE A 42 6.58 15.02 0.50
N ALA A 43 6.82 16.21 -0.09
CA ALA A 43 6.43 17.47 0.50
C ALA A 43 4.92 17.56 0.71
N TRP A 44 4.13 17.12 -0.29
CA TRP A 44 2.69 17.06 -0.18
C TRP A 44 2.20 16.09 0.88
N ALA A 45 2.78 14.89 0.97
CA ALA A 45 2.42 13.91 1.99
C ALA A 45 2.60 14.48 3.40
N ARG A 46 3.74 15.15 3.65
CA ARG A 46 3.98 15.84 4.92
C ARG A 46 2.95 16.95 5.17
N GLU A 47 2.71 17.80 4.19
CA GLU A 47 1.76 18.90 4.31
C GLU A 47 0.32 18.41 4.54
N ALA A 48 -0.09 17.32 3.90
CA ALA A 48 -1.39 16.71 4.10
C ALA A 48 -1.60 16.28 5.56
N VAL A 49 -0.58 15.68 6.18
CA VAL A 49 -0.59 15.32 7.60
C VAL A 49 -0.62 16.57 8.48
N GLU A 50 0.18 17.60 8.19
CA GLU A 50 0.14 18.89 8.90
C GLU A 50 -1.23 19.57 8.84
N ARG A 51 -1.97 19.34 7.74
CA ARG A 51 -3.35 19.81 7.53
C ARG A 51 -4.42 18.93 8.18
N GLY A 52 -4.03 17.83 8.83
CA GLY A 52 -4.91 16.97 9.61
C GLY A 52 -5.34 15.66 8.95
N ALA A 53 -4.65 15.22 7.89
CA ALA A 53 -4.83 13.86 7.37
C ALA A 53 -4.45 12.83 8.46
N GLY A 54 -5.34 11.87 8.71
CA GLY A 54 -5.11 10.78 9.66
C GLY A 54 -4.43 9.57 9.04
N GLU A 55 -4.47 9.44 7.71
CA GLU A 55 -3.88 8.34 6.96
C GLU A 55 -3.61 8.77 5.51
N LEU A 56 -2.57 8.20 4.90
CA LEU A 56 -2.19 8.46 3.51
C LEU A 56 -2.37 7.19 2.68
N LEU A 57 -3.17 7.28 1.62
CA LEU A 57 -3.27 6.25 0.60
C LEU A 57 -2.33 6.60 -0.55
N VAL A 58 -1.21 5.92 -0.66
CA VAL A 58 -0.15 6.23 -1.62
C VAL A 58 -0.25 5.29 -2.82
N THR A 59 -0.52 5.86 -3.99
CA THR A 59 -0.57 5.12 -5.26
C THR A 59 0.59 5.55 -6.15
N SER A 60 1.47 4.61 -6.52
CA SER A 60 2.47 4.85 -7.56
C SER A 60 1.85 4.65 -8.94
N MET A 61 1.75 5.72 -9.70
CA MET A 61 1.26 5.70 -11.08
C MET A 61 2.14 4.89 -12.03
N ASP A 62 3.43 4.76 -11.72
CA ASP A 62 4.39 3.97 -12.53
C ASP A 62 4.22 2.46 -12.32
N ARG A 63 3.54 2.05 -11.24
CA ARG A 63 3.31 0.65 -10.88
C ARG A 63 1.85 0.22 -11.00
N ASP A 64 0.93 1.17 -10.97
CA ASP A 64 -0.50 0.84 -10.99
C ASP A 64 -0.90 0.09 -12.26
N GLY A 65 -1.70 -0.97 -12.08
CA GLY A 65 -2.10 -1.88 -13.17
C GLY A 65 -0.99 -2.80 -13.73
N HIS A 66 0.28 -2.62 -13.38
CA HIS A 66 1.39 -3.42 -13.94
C HIS A 66 1.60 -4.78 -13.28
N GLN A 67 1.08 -4.98 -12.06
CA GLN A 67 1.23 -6.22 -11.28
C GLN A 67 2.70 -6.65 -11.03
N THR A 68 3.64 -5.70 -11.06
CA THR A 68 5.10 -5.95 -10.88
C THR A 68 5.63 -5.59 -9.49
N GLY A 69 4.74 -5.33 -8.54
CA GLY A 69 5.07 -4.90 -7.18
C GLY A 69 4.78 -3.42 -6.95
N TYR A 70 4.75 -3.04 -5.67
CA TYR A 70 4.58 -1.65 -5.24
C TYR A 70 5.87 -0.85 -5.45
N ASP A 71 5.78 0.48 -5.46
CA ASP A 71 6.97 1.34 -5.50
C ASP A 71 7.56 1.49 -4.09
N LEU A 72 8.46 0.57 -3.73
CA LEU A 72 9.05 0.51 -2.39
C LEU A 72 9.88 1.75 -2.03
N GLU A 73 10.48 2.42 -3.02
CA GLU A 73 11.24 3.64 -2.79
C GLU A 73 10.32 4.81 -2.43
N LEU A 74 9.22 4.97 -3.17
CA LEU A 74 8.20 5.98 -2.86
C LEU A 74 7.61 5.74 -1.47
N LEU A 75 7.26 4.49 -1.15
CA LEU A 75 6.68 4.13 0.15
C LEU A 75 7.61 4.50 1.30
N ARG A 76 8.90 4.13 1.21
CA ARG A 76 9.90 4.49 2.22
C ARG A 76 10.03 6.00 2.38
N ALA A 77 10.15 6.71 1.26
CA ALA A 77 10.37 8.15 1.29
C ALA A 77 9.19 8.90 1.92
N ILE A 78 7.95 8.48 1.63
CA ILE A 78 6.75 9.05 2.27
C ILE A 78 6.67 8.63 3.74
N ARG A 79 6.93 7.36 4.07
CA ARG A 79 6.90 6.85 5.46
C ARG A 79 7.91 7.54 6.36
N GLU A 80 9.07 7.90 5.83
CA GLU A 80 10.10 8.68 6.55
C GLU A 80 9.68 10.14 6.76
N ALA A 81 8.93 10.72 5.82
CA ALA A 81 8.53 12.13 5.86
C ALA A 81 7.20 12.40 6.61
N ALA A 82 6.29 11.42 6.64
CA ALA A 82 4.96 11.55 7.20
C ALA A 82 4.79 10.70 8.47
N THR A 83 4.14 11.29 9.49
CA THR A 83 3.90 10.61 10.77
C THR A 83 2.59 9.80 10.79
N ALA A 84 1.69 10.07 9.85
CA ALA A 84 0.45 9.30 9.69
C ALA A 84 0.72 7.92 9.07
N PRO A 85 -0.12 6.92 9.35
CA PRO A 85 -0.07 5.63 8.68
C PRO A 85 -0.12 5.75 7.15
N VAL A 86 0.61 4.86 6.47
CA VAL A 86 0.67 4.79 5.01
C VAL A 86 0.05 3.48 4.52
N ILE A 87 -0.95 3.59 3.64
CA ILE A 87 -1.51 2.48 2.87
C ILE A 87 -0.84 2.46 1.50
N ALA A 88 -0.15 1.37 1.17
CA ALA A 88 0.39 1.14 -0.17
C ALA A 88 -0.70 0.72 -1.16
N SER A 89 -0.74 1.36 -2.34
CA SER A 89 -1.70 1.09 -3.41
C SER A 89 -1.01 1.09 -4.78
N GLY A 90 -1.55 0.32 -5.73
CA GLY A 90 -1.05 0.20 -7.10
C GLY A 90 0.16 -0.74 -7.25
N GLY A 91 0.02 -1.76 -8.11
CA GLY A 91 1.13 -2.65 -8.50
C GLY A 91 1.15 -4.06 -7.91
N ALA A 92 0.26 -4.38 -6.96
CA ALA A 92 0.13 -5.74 -6.44
C ALA A 92 -0.12 -6.79 -7.54
N GLY A 93 0.58 -7.92 -7.43
CA GLY A 93 0.49 -9.03 -8.38
C GLY A 93 0.65 -10.40 -7.72
N THR A 94 1.48 -10.49 -6.69
CA THR A 94 1.74 -11.70 -5.91
C THR A 94 1.67 -11.42 -4.41
N PRO A 95 1.53 -12.45 -3.55
CA PRO A 95 1.64 -12.30 -2.10
C PRO A 95 3.00 -11.71 -1.65
N ASP A 96 4.09 -12.02 -2.38
CA ASP A 96 5.41 -11.44 -2.13
C ASP A 96 5.41 -9.92 -2.25
N HIS A 97 4.70 -9.36 -3.24
CA HIS A 97 4.61 -7.90 -3.40
C HIS A 97 3.98 -7.23 -2.17
N LEU A 98 2.98 -7.87 -1.55
CA LEU A 98 2.34 -7.36 -0.34
C LEU A 98 3.28 -7.45 0.86
N TYR A 99 3.99 -8.58 0.99
CA TYR A 99 4.99 -8.74 2.02
C TYR A 99 6.09 -7.67 1.91
N GLU A 100 6.60 -7.42 0.69
CA GLU A 100 7.62 -6.41 0.43
C GLU A 100 7.13 -5.00 0.77
N ALA A 101 5.89 -4.64 0.44
CA ALA A 101 5.33 -3.33 0.79
C ALA A 101 5.25 -3.13 2.31
N LEU A 102 4.82 -4.15 3.07
CA LEU A 102 4.66 -4.10 4.52
C LEU A 102 6.00 -4.15 5.29
N THR A 103 7.04 -4.74 4.70
CA THR A 103 8.34 -4.92 5.36
C THR A 103 9.39 -3.97 4.78
N THR A 104 9.86 -4.28 3.58
CA THR A 104 10.87 -3.53 2.85
C THR A 104 10.41 -2.09 2.59
N GLY A 105 9.18 -1.88 2.15
CA GLY A 105 8.58 -0.57 1.87
C GLY A 105 8.12 0.20 3.12
N GLY A 106 7.91 -0.49 4.24
CA GLY A 106 7.50 0.10 5.51
C GLY A 106 6.07 0.64 5.56
N ALA A 107 5.19 0.23 4.64
CA ALA A 107 3.79 0.59 4.68
C ALA A 107 3.09 -0.05 5.89
N ASP A 108 2.17 0.69 6.50
CA ASP A 108 1.38 0.24 7.64
C ASP A 108 0.23 -0.70 7.21
N ALA A 109 -0.24 -0.53 5.96
CA ALA A 109 -1.23 -1.39 5.34
C ALA A 109 -1.03 -1.49 3.82
N VAL A 110 -1.66 -2.48 3.20
CA VAL A 110 -1.68 -2.67 1.75
C VAL A 110 -3.11 -2.68 1.25
N LEU A 111 -3.36 -1.95 0.17
CA LEU A 111 -4.55 -2.04 -0.65
C LEU A 111 -4.17 -2.81 -1.92
N ALA A 112 -4.92 -3.87 -2.20
CA ALA A 112 -4.77 -4.62 -3.43
C ALA A 112 -6.16 -4.85 -4.04
N ALA A 113 -6.33 -4.49 -5.30
CA ALA A 113 -7.58 -4.68 -6.03
C ALA A 113 -7.46 -5.82 -7.05
N SER A 114 -6.48 -5.74 -7.94
CA SER A 114 -6.26 -6.68 -9.06
C SER A 114 -6.14 -8.13 -8.59
N ILE A 115 -5.36 -8.42 -7.55
CA ILE A 115 -5.09 -9.79 -7.08
C ILE A 115 -6.35 -10.53 -6.60
N PHE A 116 -7.36 -9.79 -6.12
CA PHE A 116 -8.62 -10.35 -5.64
C PHE A 116 -9.71 -10.36 -6.72
N HIS A 117 -9.73 -9.36 -7.62
CA HIS A 117 -10.73 -9.29 -8.69
C HIS A 117 -10.61 -10.45 -9.69
N PHE A 118 -9.39 -10.95 -9.91
CA PHE A 118 -9.17 -12.11 -10.77
C PHE A 118 -9.31 -13.46 -10.04
N GLY A 119 -9.72 -13.45 -8.76
CA GLY A 119 -9.86 -14.66 -7.95
C GLY A 119 -8.55 -15.45 -7.79
N THR A 120 -7.40 -14.81 -8.01
CA THR A 120 -6.10 -15.49 -8.05
C THR A 120 -5.64 -15.93 -6.67
N TYR A 121 -6.03 -15.20 -5.62
CA TYR A 121 -5.69 -15.51 -4.23
C TYR A 121 -6.89 -15.31 -3.32
N ASP A 122 -7.08 -16.25 -2.41
CA ASP A 122 -8.02 -16.11 -1.30
C ASP A 122 -7.45 -15.16 -0.22
N ILE A 123 -8.32 -14.35 0.39
CA ILE A 123 -7.92 -13.35 1.39
C ILE A 123 -7.40 -14.03 2.66
N ALA A 124 -8.00 -15.14 3.10
CA ALA A 124 -7.54 -15.84 4.30
C ALA A 124 -6.17 -16.50 4.04
N ALA A 125 -6.00 -17.15 2.89
CA ALA A 125 -4.70 -17.71 2.49
C ALA A 125 -3.60 -16.63 2.42
N LEU A 126 -3.91 -15.45 1.88
CA LEU A 126 -2.98 -14.34 1.80
C LEU A 126 -2.60 -13.77 3.19
N LYS A 127 -3.59 -13.62 4.08
CA LYS A 127 -3.33 -13.21 5.47
C LYS A 127 -2.48 -14.25 6.20
N GLN A 128 -2.75 -15.53 6.02
CA GLN A 128 -1.96 -16.61 6.62
C GLN A 128 -0.52 -16.57 6.11
N TYR A 129 -0.34 -16.43 4.79
CA TYR A 129 0.97 -16.29 4.17
C TYR A 129 1.80 -15.13 4.77
N LEU A 130 1.18 -13.97 5.02
CA LEU A 130 1.86 -12.84 5.65
C LEU A 130 2.16 -13.10 7.13
N ALA A 131 1.23 -13.74 7.85
CA ALA A 131 1.40 -14.12 9.26
C ALA A 131 2.56 -15.11 9.45
N ASP A 132 2.66 -16.13 8.60
CA ASP A 132 3.72 -17.14 8.64
C ASP A 132 5.12 -16.54 8.42
N ARG A 133 5.19 -15.39 7.76
CA ARG A 133 6.43 -14.61 7.55
C ARG A 133 6.66 -13.55 8.61
N GLY A 134 5.87 -13.55 9.68
CA GLY A 134 6.05 -12.66 10.83
C GLY A 134 5.40 -11.28 10.71
N VAL A 135 4.55 -11.06 9.71
CA VAL A 135 3.77 -9.81 9.63
C VAL A 135 2.52 -9.95 10.52
N PRO A 136 2.30 -9.06 11.50
CA PRO A 136 1.11 -9.11 12.35
C PRO A 136 -0.17 -9.01 11.51
N MET A 137 -1.00 -10.05 11.59
CA MET A 137 -2.24 -10.15 10.81
C MET A 137 -3.41 -10.49 11.71
N ARG A 138 -4.57 -9.89 11.42
CA ARG A 138 -5.84 -10.31 12.03
C ARG A 138 -6.37 -11.52 11.25
N LEU A 139 -6.11 -12.69 11.81
CA LEU A 139 -6.67 -13.97 11.33
C LEU A 139 -8.07 -14.16 11.92
N ASP A 140 -9.01 -14.57 11.08
CA ASP A 140 -10.34 -14.93 11.52
C ASP A 140 -10.30 -16.39 12.01
N ALA A 141 -10.99 -16.71 13.13
CA ALA A 141 -10.85 -18.00 13.83
C ALA A 141 -11.40 -19.24 13.06
N ALA A 142 -11.91 -19.06 11.85
CA ALA A 142 -12.44 -20.15 11.03
C ALA A 142 -11.44 -20.47 9.92
N HIS A 143 -10.76 -21.62 10.08
CA HIS A 143 -10.14 -22.51 9.07
C HIS A 143 -9.05 -23.41 9.69
N ALA A 144 -8.82 -23.37 11.01
CA ALA A 144 -7.95 -24.33 11.71
C ALA A 144 -8.56 -25.74 11.90
N VAL A 145 -9.61 -26.09 11.14
CA VAL A 145 -10.40 -27.33 11.30
C VAL A 145 -10.66 -27.99 9.93
N GLU A 146 -9.63 -28.19 9.12
CA GLU A 146 -9.69 -29.18 8.02
C GLU A 146 -8.46 -30.12 7.98
N ASP A 147 -7.37 -29.83 8.70
CA ASP A 147 -6.16 -30.67 8.68
C ASP A 147 -6.11 -31.81 9.73
N LEU A 148 -7.19 -32.03 10.50
CA LEU A 148 -7.22 -33.06 11.56
C LEU A 148 -8.10 -34.29 11.28
N GLU A 149 -8.77 -34.39 10.13
CA GLU A 149 -9.62 -35.55 9.79
C GLU A 149 -9.04 -36.46 8.68
N GLY A 150 -7.70 -36.51 8.56
CA GLY A 150 -7.01 -37.27 7.50
C GLY A 150 -6.28 -38.56 7.90
N THR A 151 -6.30 -38.98 9.18
CA THR A 151 -5.58 -40.19 9.63
C THR A 151 -6.44 -41.06 10.53
N THR A 152 -7.42 -41.76 9.96
CA THR A 152 -7.92 -43.03 10.54
C THR A 152 -8.54 -43.91 9.46
N SER A 153 -7.73 -44.80 8.88
CA SER A 153 -7.99 -46.25 8.66
C SER A 153 -7.03 -46.81 7.62
#